data_AF-A0AA39U2F5-F1
#
_entry.id   AF-A0AA39U2F5-F1
#
_cell.length_a   1.000
_cell.length_b   1.000
_cell.length_c   1.000
_cell.angle_alpha   90.00
_cell.angle_beta   90.00
_cell.angle_gamma   90.00
#
_symmetry.space_group_name_H-M   'P 1'
#
loop_
_entity.id
_entity.type
_entity.pdbx_description
1 polymer ?
#
loop_
_entity_poly.entity_id
_entity_poly.type
_entity_poly.pdbx_seq_one_letter_code
_entity_poly.pdbx_strand_id
1 'polypeptide(L)'
;MEFIFLGTGTSAGLPYIDCITAPLEREACKTCLERIDSGRETEHEEKYLGCRANAYQGGTIVIDAGKTFQASALEWFPKYRLREIDAILITHSHADALNGLDDLRSWTLYGLIQSHIDIYLSQETFDAVKTSFPYLVLKECASGGGDVPEFKWHVISDRIPFEINDTGIHVTPFSVHHGFCPSNSLARDHLHRSPSFPLLLDEVPSQVLEQRKPFLSFGFKISNQLVYISDASHIPEESWNVISPKTSGHIPVCVLDCLQLEPHTSHFRLAQSVSVARRICATRTYLTGFCHAATHEEYVSMGEIVGGALKGQGEMAALNAKGFSVEKGDVIWIRPAHDGLRVTVDDGVVWDETYLNQSFQGKVNWRGWHPYFKNSSSWKRFATMLF
;
A
#
# COMPACT_ATOMS: atom_id res chain seq x y z
N MET A 1 2.63 -17.92 1.40
CA MET A 1 3.15 -16.54 1.22
C MET A 1 2.79 -15.70 2.43
N GLU A 2 3.55 -14.63 2.67
CA GLU A 2 3.37 -13.68 3.75
C GLU A 2 3.29 -12.26 3.18
N PHE A 3 2.39 -11.45 3.69
CA PHE A 3 2.20 -10.06 3.29
C PHE A 3 2.23 -9.21 4.56
N ILE A 4 3.03 -8.14 4.54
CA ILE A 4 3.27 -7.22 5.64
C ILE A 4 2.95 -5.82 5.13
N PHE A 5 1.98 -5.16 5.72
CA PHE A 5 1.65 -3.78 5.38
C PHE A 5 2.67 -2.86 6.05
N LEU A 6 3.60 -2.34 5.27
CA LEU A 6 4.64 -1.44 5.76
C LEU A 6 4.09 -0.03 5.98
N GLY A 7 3.04 0.34 5.24
CA GLY A 7 2.25 1.54 5.48
C GLY A 7 0.89 1.51 4.78
N THR A 8 -0.11 2.20 5.34
CA THR A 8 -1.52 2.14 4.90
C THR A 8 -2.19 3.50 4.74
N GLY A 9 -1.44 4.60 4.93
CA GLY A 9 -1.93 5.97 4.91
C GLY A 9 -2.20 6.54 3.52
N THR A 10 -2.59 7.81 3.46
CA THR A 10 -2.70 8.58 2.20
C THR A 10 -1.34 9.13 1.77
N SER A 11 -1.30 9.81 0.61
CA SER A 11 -0.16 10.58 0.15
C SER A 11 0.30 11.70 1.10
N ALA A 12 -0.48 12.05 2.13
CA ALA A 12 -0.10 13.01 3.15
C ALA A 12 0.41 12.34 4.45
N GLY A 13 0.32 11.01 4.55
CA GLY A 13 0.52 10.26 5.79
C GLY A 13 -0.57 10.56 6.83
N LEU A 14 -0.63 9.78 7.91
CA LEU A 14 -1.46 10.10 9.07
C LEU A 14 -0.65 10.02 10.37
N PRO A 15 -0.75 11.03 11.24
CA PRO A 15 -1.76 12.10 11.28
C PRO A 15 -1.44 13.30 10.36
N TYR A 16 -2.46 14.09 10.00
CA TYR A 16 -2.23 15.34 9.27
C TYR A 16 -1.69 16.43 10.18
N ILE A 17 -0.64 17.12 9.72
CA ILE A 17 0.03 18.20 10.46
C ILE A 17 -0.97 19.29 10.85
N ASP A 18 -1.85 19.72 9.93
CA ASP A 18 -2.82 20.79 10.19
C ASP A 18 -3.81 20.46 11.32
N CYS A 19 -4.10 19.16 11.52
CA CYS A 19 -5.00 18.68 12.55
C CYS A 19 -4.33 18.65 13.93
N ILE A 20 -3.08 18.21 14.00
CA ILE A 20 -2.36 18.04 15.27
C ILE A 20 -1.76 19.36 15.75
N THR A 21 -1.55 20.31 14.84
CA THR A 21 -1.15 21.69 15.17
C THR A 21 -2.31 22.67 15.11
N ALA A 22 -3.55 22.18 15.16
CA ALA A 22 -4.74 23.03 15.10
C ALA A 22 -4.76 24.04 16.26
N PRO A 23 -5.21 25.29 16.02
CA PRO A 23 -5.46 26.26 17.09
C PRO A 23 -6.45 25.71 18.12
N LEU A 24 -6.37 26.19 19.37
CA LEU A 24 -7.20 25.71 20.49
C LEU A 24 -8.72 25.89 20.23
N GLU A 25 -9.09 26.78 19.33
CA GLU A 25 -10.47 27.06 18.95
C GLU A 25 -11.05 26.07 17.93
N ARG A 26 -10.20 25.26 17.26
CA ARG A 26 -10.64 24.24 16.31
C ARG A 26 -10.83 22.92 17.04
N GLU A 27 -11.96 22.27 16.80
CA GLU A 27 -12.21 20.92 17.31
C GLU A 27 -11.13 19.96 16.80
N ALA A 28 -10.55 19.20 17.73
CA ALA A 28 -9.47 18.30 17.40
C ALA A 28 -9.98 17.08 16.62
N CYS A 29 -9.24 16.71 15.57
CA CYS A 29 -9.61 15.56 14.74
C CYS A 29 -9.41 14.26 15.54
N LYS A 30 -10.51 13.58 15.87
CA LYS A 30 -10.52 12.29 16.60
C LYS A 30 -9.54 11.28 15.99
N THR A 31 -9.61 11.06 14.68
CA THR A 31 -8.75 10.10 13.96
C THR A 31 -7.26 10.44 14.09
N CYS A 32 -6.89 11.71 13.90
CA CYS A 32 -5.49 12.14 14.04
C CYS A 32 -5.01 12.15 15.50
N LEU A 33 -5.90 12.30 16.48
CA LEU A 33 -5.54 12.24 17.89
C LEU A 33 -5.36 10.81 18.38
N GLU A 34 -6.29 9.91 18.06
CA GLU A 34 -6.18 8.48 18.38
C GLU A 34 -4.86 7.90 17.86
N ARG A 35 -4.43 8.37 16.68
CA ARG A 35 -3.15 8.06 16.06
C ARG A 35 -1.92 8.40 16.91
N ILE A 36 -1.98 9.50 17.65
CA ILE A 36 -0.88 9.96 18.52
C ILE A 36 -0.93 9.22 19.86
N ASP A 37 -2.14 9.04 20.39
CA ASP A 37 -2.36 8.48 21.74
C ASP A 37 -2.17 6.97 21.79
N SER A 38 -2.30 6.27 20.67
CA SER A 38 -2.01 4.83 20.52
C SER A 38 -0.54 4.44 20.80
N GLY A 39 0.31 5.40 21.13
CA GLY A 39 1.76 5.21 21.23
C GLY A 39 2.40 5.03 19.85
N ARG A 40 3.73 5.16 19.81
CA ARG A 40 4.56 5.08 18.59
C ARG A 40 4.44 3.76 17.79
N GLU A 41 3.64 2.81 18.26
CA GLU A 41 3.43 1.50 17.61
C GLU A 41 2.58 1.56 16.36
N THR A 42 2.02 2.74 16.10
CA THR A 42 1.34 3.02 14.87
C THR A 42 1.85 4.45 14.53
N GLU A 43 2.69 4.61 13.52
CA GLU A 43 2.69 5.80 12.62
C GLU A 43 2.10 5.29 11.30
N HIS A 44 1.19 6.02 10.64
CA HIS A 44 0.61 5.53 9.38
C HIS A 44 1.46 6.18 8.32
N GLU A 45 2.48 5.43 7.95
CA GLU A 45 3.32 5.75 6.83
C GLU A 45 2.48 5.54 5.55
N GLU A 46 2.92 6.14 4.46
CA GLU A 46 2.22 6.05 3.17
C GLU A 46 2.05 4.59 2.72
N LYS A 47 1.21 4.35 1.72
CA LYS A 47 0.89 2.99 1.27
C LYS A 47 2.14 2.24 0.81
N TYR A 48 2.60 1.29 1.61
CA TYR A 48 3.65 0.36 1.24
C TYR A 48 3.21 -1.04 1.61
N LEU A 49 3.34 -1.97 0.67
CA LEU A 49 3.14 -3.39 0.96
C LEU A 49 4.46 -4.14 0.80
N GLY A 50 5.01 -4.62 1.90
CA GLY A 50 6.07 -5.62 1.89
C GLY A 50 5.47 -7.01 1.68
N CYS A 51 5.71 -7.63 0.53
CA CYS A 51 5.34 -9.01 0.25
C CYS A 51 6.56 -9.92 0.43
N ARG A 52 6.46 -10.94 1.29
CA ARG A 52 7.46 -11.99 1.42
C ARG A 52 6.90 -13.34 0.96
N ALA A 53 7.43 -13.91 -0.11
CA ALA A 53 7.06 -15.28 -0.46
C ALA A 53 7.86 -16.27 0.39
N ASN A 54 7.21 -16.94 1.34
CA ASN A 54 7.75 -18.14 1.95
C ASN A 54 7.60 -19.32 0.98
N ALA A 55 8.62 -19.54 0.14
CA ALA A 55 8.84 -20.84 -0.49
C ALA A 55 10.35 -21.11 -0.56
N TYR A 56 10.86 -21.83 0.44
CA TYR A 56 12.14 -22.58 0.50
C TYR A 56 13.49 -21.92 0.11
N GLN A 57 13.53 -20.77 -0.57
CA GLN A 57 14.69 -19.91 -0.85
C GLN A 57 14.33 -18.41 -0.78
N GLY A 58 13.23 -18.07 -0.09
CA GLY A 58 12.37 -16.90 -0.33
C GLY A 58 13.01 -15.52 -0.43
N GLY A 59 12.40 -14.67 -1.25
CA GLY A 59 12.74 -13.26 -1.44
C GLY A 59 11.71 -12.28 -0.88
N THR A 60 12.17 -11.06 -0.59
CA THR A 60 11.38 -9.89 -0.17
C THR A 60 11.08 -9.01 -1.36
N ILE A 61 9.80 -8.81 -1.66
CA ILE A 61 9.31 -7.90 -2.70
C ILE A 61 8.62 -6.75 -1.99
N VAL A 62 8.98 -5.52 -2.30
CA VAL A 62 8.28 -4.34 -1.79
C VAL A 62 7.45 -3.74 -2.92
N ILE A 63 6.21 -3.37 -2.65
CA ILE A 63 5.39 -2.55 -3.55
C ILE A 63 5.42 -1.12 -3.03
N ASP A 64 5.93 -0.22 -3.88
CA ASP A 64 6.20 1.19 -3.64
C ASP A 64 7.25 1.50 -2.57
N ALA A 65 7.97 2.60 -2.77
CA ALA A 65 8.99 3.14 -1.86
C ALA A 65 8.93 4.68 -1.92
N GLY A 66 7.93 5.24 -1.25
CA GLY A 66 7.63 6.68 -1.19
C GLY A 66 8.35 7.41 -0.08
N LYS A 67 7.93 8.65 0.20
CA LYS A 67 8.66 9.57 1.09
C LYS A 67 8.73 9.15 2.57
N THR A 68 7.90 8.20 3.03
CA THR A 68 7.98 7.68 4.40
C THR A 68 8.61 6.28 4.48
N PHE A 69 9.11 5.73 3.37
CA PHE A 69 9.66 4.37 3.32
C PHE A 69 10.79 4.13 4.33
N GLN A 70 11.67 5.11 4.54
CA GLN A 70 12.77 4.97 5.51
C GLN A 70 12.26 4.68 6.93
N ALA A 71 11.26 5.44 7.38
CA ALA A 71 10.67 5.26 8.70
C ALA A 71 10.00 3.87 8.80
N SER A 72 9.27 3.47 7.75
CA SER A 72 8.63 2.15 7.68
C SER A 72 9.63 1.02 7.75
N ALA A 73 10.73 1.17 7.03
CA ALA A 73 11.73 0.13 7.00
C ALA A 73 12.44 0.03 8.36
N LEU A 74 12.75 1.15 9.01
CA LEU A 74 13.34 1.16 10.36
C LEU A 74 12.44 0.47 11.39
N GLU A 75 11.13 0.66 11.29
CA GLU A 75 10.17 0.08 12.22
C GLU A 75 9.93 -1.41 11.94
N TRP A 76 9.62 -1.76 10.69
CA TRP A 76 9.08 -3.08 10.37
C TRP A 76 10.14 -4.10 9.95
N PHE A 77 11.22 -3.70 9.27
CA PHE A 77 12.23 -4.68 8.81
C PHE A 77 12.88 -5.42 9.99
N PRO A 78 13.31 -4.76 11.08
CA PRO A 78 13.85 -5.46 12.24
C PRO A 78 12.82 -6.37 12.91
N LYS A 79 11.56 -5.93 13.05
CA LYS A 79 10.48 -6.69 13.69
C LYS A 79 10.16 -7.99 12.93
N TYR A 80 10.08 -7.93 11.60
CA TYR A 80 9.81 -9.09 10.75
C TYR A 80 11.06 -9.83 10.28
N ARG A 81 12.25 -9.38 10.71
CA ARG A 81 13.55 -9.94 10.32
C ARG A 81 13.74 -9.95 8.80
N LEU A 82 13.31 -8.86 8.17
CA LEU A 82 13.61 -8.56 6.77
C LEU A 82 15.01 -7.95 6.71
N ARG A 83 15.78 -8.29 5.68
CA ARG A 83 17.16 -7.81 5.54
C ARG A 83 17.44 -7.37 4.12
N GLU A 84 17.25 -8.27 3.16
CA GLU A 84 17.42 -8.01 1.73
C GLU A 84 16.09 -7.67 1.07
N ILE A 85 16.15 -6.91 -0.02
CA ILE A 85 15.03 -6.56 -0.91
C ILE A 85 15.37 -7.05 -2.31
N ASP A 86 14.72 -8.12 -2.76
CA ASP A 86 14.98 -8.72 -4.06
C ASP A 86 14.37 -7.92 -5.20
N ALA A 87 13.20 -7.32 -4.96
CA ALA A 87 12.53 -6.50 -5.95
C ALA A 87 11.71 -5.38 -5.31
N ILE A 88 11.63 -4.26 -6.00
CA ILE A 88 10.65 -3.21 -5.73
C ILE A 88 9.77 -3.03 -6.95
N LEU A 89 8.46 -3.14 -6.77
CA LEU A 89 7.46 -2.86 -7.79
C LEU A 89 6.91 -1.45 -7.55
N ILE A 90 7.08 -0.53 -8.50
CA ILE A 90 6.54 0.83 -8.39
C ILE A 90 5.23 0.91 -9.18
N THR A 91 4.17 1.35 -8.52
CA THR A 91 2.81 1.46 -9.08
C THR A 91 2.70 2.64 -10.05
N HIS A 92 3.19 3.81 -9.66
CA HIS A 92 3.07 5.05 -10.44
C HIS A 92 4.09 6.13 -10.02
N SER A 93 4.03 7.28 -10.69
CA SER A 93 5.05 8.33 -10.57
C SER A 93 4.81 9.42 -9.50
N HIS A 94 3.91 9.22 -8.54
CA HIS A 94 3.71 10.21 -7.48
C HIS A 94 4.71 10.05 -6.33
N ALA A 95 4.89 11.13 -5.58
CA ALA A 95 5.88 11.22 -4.51
C ALA A 95 5.71 10.14 -3.44
N ASP A 96 4.47 9.80 -3.12
CA ASP A 96 4.10 8.78 -2.15
C ASP A 96 4.37 7.35 -2.61
N ALA A 97 4.68 7.14 -3.90
CA ALA A 97 5.06 5.84 -4.44
C ALA A 97 6.58 5.68 -4.65
N LEU A 98 7.35 6.77 -4.88
CA LEU A 98 8.76 6.67 -5.30
C LEU A 98 9.77 7.59 -4.61
N ASN A 99 9.37 8.56 -3.80
CA ASN A 99 10.35 9.52 -3.24
C ASN A 99 11.28 8.94 -2.16
N GLY A 100 11.07 7.69 -1.72
CA GLY A 100 11.95 6.96 -0.82
C GLY A 100 12.98 6.10 -1.56
N LEU A 101 13.02 6.15 -2.90
CA LEU A 101 14.05 5.44 -3.66
C LEU A 101 15.46 5.85 -3.21
N ASP A 102 15.68 7.10 -2.82
CA ASP A 102 17.00 7.53 -2.35
C ASP A 102 17.45 6.84 -1.04
N ASP A 103 16.50 6.48 -0.16
CA ASP A 103 16.78 5.83 1.12
C ASP A 103 17.31 4.40 0.97
N LEU A 104 17.05 3.78 -0.17
CA LEU A 104 17.52 2.43 -0.50
C LEU A 104 19.04 2.32 -0.62
N ARG A 105 19.75 3.45 -0.64
CA ARG A 105 21.21 3.49 -0.46
C ARG A 105 21.65 2.66 0.75
N SER A 106 20.84 2.62 1.81
CA SER A 106 21.16 1.89 3.04
C SER A 106 21.29 0.37 2.83
N TRP A 107 20.73 -0.17 1.74
CA TRP A 107 20.86 -1.57 1.34
C TRP A 107 22.06 -1.84 0.43
N THR A 108 22.35 -0.92 -0.49
CA THR A 108 23.36 -1.15 -1.53
C THR A 108 24.71 -0.56 -1.21
N LEU A 109 24.78 0.31 -0.21
CA LEU A 109 25.99 1.04 0.14
C LEU A 109 27.13 0.08 0.52
N TYR A 110 28.24 0.21 -0.22
CA TYR A 110 29.42 -0.66 -0.17
C TYR A 110 29.13 -2.16 -0.34
N GLY A 111 27.95 -2.53 -0.86
CA GLY A 111 27.54 -3.93 -0.99
C GLY A 111 27.38 -4.67 0.34
N LEU A 112 27.14 -3.96 1.46
CA LEU A 112 27.09 -4.56 2.80
C LEU A 112 25.88 -5.46 3.04
N ILE A 113 24.73 -5.13 2.44
CA ILE A 113 23.53 -5.98 2.47
C ILE A 113 23.38 -6.67 1.12
N GLN A 114 23.37 -5.90 0.04
CA GLN A 114 23.26 -6.42 -1.32
C GLN A 114 23.98 -5.51 -2.31
N SER A 115 24.35 -6.03 -3.48
CA SER A 115 25.08 -5.25 -4.49
C SER A 115 24.21 -4.27 -5.26
N HIS A 116 22.93 -4.59 -5.42
CA HIS A 116 21.92 -3.78 -6.11
C HIS A 116 20.52 -4.20 -5.65
N ILE A 117 19.51 -3.42 -6.03
CA ILE A 117 18.08 -3.77 -5.92
C ILE A 117 17.46 -3.73 -7.32
N ASP A 118 16.68 -4.74 -7.69
CA ASP A 118 15.92 -4.72 -8.93
C ASP A 118 14.63 -3.88 -8.76
N ILE A 119 14.46 -2.85 -9.61
CA ILE A 119 13.28 -1.98 -9.59
C ILE A 119 12.46 -2.22 -10.86
N TYR A 120 11.18 -2.54 -10.68
CA TYR A 120 10.23 -2.84 -11.75
C TYR A 120 9.15 -1.76 -11.82
N LEU A 121 8.98 -1.14 -12.98
CA LEU A 121 8.06 -0.03 -13.17
C LEU A 121 7.67 0.18 -14.64
N SER A 122 6.67 1.01 -14.91
CA SER A 122 6.32 1.41 -16.28
C SER A 122 7.39 2.30 -16.91
N GLN A 123 7.37 2.42 -18.25
CA GLN A 123 8.25 3.34 -18.96
C GLN A 123 7.99 4.80 -18.54
N GLU A 124 6.72 5.16 -18.38
CA GLU A 124 6.28 6.49 -17.96
C GLU A 124 6.81 6.86 -16.57
N THR A 125 6.73 5.92 -15.63
CA THR A 125 7.28 6.09 -14.28
C THR A 125 8.82 6.21 -14.33
N PHE A 126 9.49 5.47 -15.22
CA PHE A 126 10.96 5.51 -15.33
C PHE A 126 11.43 6.86 -15.85
N ASP A 127 10.73 7.39 -16.85
CA ASP A 127 11.01 8.72 -17.40
C ASP A 127 10.77 9.81 -16.35
N ALA A 128 9.76 9.65 -15.49
CA ALA A 128 9.52 10.54 -14.36
C ALA A 128 10.66 10.49 -13.32
N VAL A 129 11.14 9.29 -12.94
CA VAL A 129 12.29 9.15 -12.03
C VAL A 129 13.53 9.80 -12.63
N LYS A 130 13.83 9.51 -13.90
CA LYS A 130 14.98 10.08 -14.62
C LYS A 130 14.94 11.61 -14.67
N THR A 131 13.75 12.19 -14.74
CA THR A 131 13.55 13.65 -14.76
C THR A 131 13.70 14.25 -13.36
N SER A 132 13.06 13.65 -12.35
CA SER A 132 13.02 14.18 -10.98
C SER A 132 14.33 13.95 -10.23
N PHE A 133 14.97 12.79 -10.43
CA PHE A 133 16.15 12.32 -9.70
C PHE A 133 17.19 11.72 -10.66
N PRO A 134 17.77 12.52 -11.56
CA PRO A 134 18.63 12.02 -12.62
C PRO A 134 19.83 11.21 -12.10
N TYR A 135 20.34 11.53 -10.91
CA TYR A 135 21.47 10.83 -10.29
C TYR A 135 21.17 9.38 -9.88
N LEU A 136 19.90 9.02 -9.66
CA LEU A 136 19.49 7.62 -9.38
C LEU A 136 19.59 6.73 -10.62
N VAL A 137 19.58 7.33 -11.82
CA VAL A 137 19.60 6.61 -13.10
C VAL A 137 20.95 6.79 -13.80
N LEU A 138 21.48 8.01 -13.82
CA LEU A 138 22.72 8.40 -14.48
C LEU A 138 23.76 8.77 -13.42
N LYS A 139 24.71 7.86 -13.17
CA LYS A 139 25.78 8.08 -12.17
C LYS A 139 26.64 9.32 -12.45
N GLU A 140 26.71 9.74 -13.71
CA GLU A 140 27.37 10.98 -14.14
C GLU A 140 26.75 12.25 -13.54
N CYS A 141 25.46 12.19 -13.17
CA CYS A 141 24.75 13.28 -12.51
C CYS A 141 24.96 13.31 -10.99
N ALA A 142 25.70 12.34 -10.43
CA ALA A 142 26.07 12.37 -9.02
C ALA A 142 27.20 13.39 -8.77
N SER A 143 27.16 14.06 -7.61
CA SER A 143 28.15 15.08 -7.23
C SER A 143 29.55 14.52 -6.90
N GLY A 144 29.77 13.21 -7.08
CA GLY A 144 31.06 12.53 -6.92
C GLY A 144 31.47 12.21 -5.47
N GLY A 145 30.78 12.77 -4.46
CA GLY A 145 31.09 12.55 -3.04
C GLY A 145 29.95 11.94 -2.20
N GLY A 146 28.78 11.74 -2.78
CA GLY A 146 27.63 11.15 -2.10
C GLY A 146 27.51 9.66 -2.39
N ASP A 147 27.08 8.90 -1.38
CA ASP A 147 26.56 7.55 -1.58
C ASP A 147 25.36 7.63 -2.56
N VAL A 148 25.17 6.66 -3.44
CA VAL A 148 24.01 6.62 -4.36
C VAL A 148 23.52 5.17 -4.38
N PRO A 149 22.21 4.92 -4.33
CA PRO A 149 21.71 3.56 -4.42
C PRO A 149 22.09 2.90 -5.75
N GLU A 150 22.31 1.59 -5.71
CA GLU A 150 22.60 0.79 -6.92
C GLU A 150 21.33 0.07 -7.36
N PHE A 151 20.79 0.46 -8.51
CA PHE A 151 19.56 -0.10 -9.06
C PHE A 151 19.78 -0.83 -10.37
N LYS A 152 19.05 -1.93 -10.54
CA LYS A 152 18.84 -2.57 -11.82
C LYS A 152 17.40 -2.32 -12.26
N TRP A 153 17.26 -1.49 -13.29
CA TRP A 153 15.96 -1.02 -13.77
C TRP A 153 15.33 -2.01 -14.75
N HIS A 154 14.07 -2.35 -14.51
CA HIS A 154 13.25 -3.23 -15.35
C HIS A 154 11.98 -2.50 -15.76
N VAL A 155 11.87 -2.19 -17.05
CA VAL A 155 10.65 -1.61 -17.61
C VAL A 155 9.66 -2.75 -17.89
N ILE A 156 8.54 -2.75 -17.16
CA ILE A 156 7.47 -3.74 -17.28
C ILE A 156 6.28 -3.17 -18.05
N SER A 157 5.53 -4.04 -18.70
CA SER A 157 4.42 -3.68 -19.58
C SER A 157 3.09 -4.21 -19.05
N ASP A 158 2.04 -3.42 -19.26
CA ASP A 158 0.66 -3.74 -18.88
C ASP A 158 0.23 -5.15 -19.35
N ARG A 159 -0.32 -5.94 -18.42
CA ARG A 159 -0.83 -7.32 -18.64
C ARG A 159 0.21 -8.35 -19.11
N ILE A 160 1.50 -8.02 -19.12
CA ILE A 160 2.58 -8.96 -19.47
C ILE A 160 3.17 -9.57 -18.19
N PRO A 161 3.01 -10.88 -17.95
CA PRO A 161 3.55 -11.53 -16.77
C PRO A 161 5.08 -11.64 -16.84
N PHE A 162 5.73 -11.55 -15.69
CA PHE A 162 7.16 -11.80 -15.52
C PHE A 162 7.42 -12.56 -14.22
N GLU A 163 8.64 -13.06 -14.06
CA GLU A 163 9.11 -13.69 -12.83
C GLU A 163 10.21 -12.82 -12.20
N ILE A 164 10.15 -12.68 -10.87
CA ILE A 164 11.16 -11.91 -10.14
C ILE A 164 12.37 -12.80 -9.90
N ASN A 165 13.53 -12.43 -10.46
CA ASN A 165 14.86 -13.00 -10.14
C ASN A 165 14.91 -14.53 -10.00
N ASP A 166 14.17 -15.28 -10.84
CA ASP A 166 14.06 -16.74 -10.80
C ASP A 166 13.58 -17.31 -9.44
N THR A 167 12.88 -16.50 -8.65
CA THR A 167 12.37 -16.85 -7.30
C THR A 167 11.15 -17.77 -7.34
N GLY A 168 10.58 -18.03 -8.52
CA GLY A 168 9.27 -18.66 -8.71
C GLY A 168 8.09 -17.73 -8.45
N ILE A 169 8.33 -16.46 -8.09
CA ILE A 169 7.26 -15.49 -7.84
C ILE A 169 6.90 -14.80 -9.15
N HIS A 170 5.75 -15.20 -9.70
CA HIS A 170 5.20 -14.57 -10.90
C HIS A 170 4.39 -13.33 -10.55
N VAL A 171 4.60 -12.25 -11.30
CA VAL A 171 3.85 -11.00 -11.19
C VAL A 171 3.23 -10.66 -12.53
N THR A 172 1.95 -10.29 -12.53
CA THR A 172 1.28 -9.72 -13.70
C THR A 172 0.80 -8.31 -13.36
N PRO A 173 1.42 -7.25 -13.92
CA PRO A 173 0.93 -5.89 -13.77
C PRO A 173 -0.35 -5.69 -14.58
N PHE A 174 -1.22 -4.78 -14.16
CA PHE A 174 -2.39 -4.35 -14.92
C PHE A 174 -2.71 -2.89 -14.62
N SER A 175 -3.11 -2.15 -15.65
CA SER A 175 -3.43 -0.73 -15.52
C SER A 175 -4.73 -0.48 -14.77
N VAL A 176 -4.73 0.52 -13.91
CA VAL A 176 -5.92 1.14 -13.30
C VAL A 176 -5.86 2.65 -13.54
N HIS A 177 -7.01 3.32 -13.53
CA HIS A 177 -7.05 4.78 -13.61
C HIS A 177 -6.89 5.38 -12.22
N HIS A 178 -5.96 6.31 -12.06
CA HIS A 178 -5.73 7.08 -10.84
C HIS A 178 -6.02 8.57 -11.10
N GLY A 179 -7.28 8.87 -11.42
CA GLY A 179 -7.71 10.19 -11.85
C GLY A 179 -7.27 10.54 -13.26
N PHE A 180 -6.91 11.80 -13.48
CA PHE A 180 -6.67 12.35 -14.82
C PHE A 180 -5.33 13.07 -14.89
N CYS A 181 -4.62 12.87 -16.00
CA CYS A 181 -3.45 13.66 -16.32
C CYS A 181 -3.90 15.07 -16.77
N PRO A 182 -3.27 16.16 -16.28
CA PRO A 182 -3.46 17.47 -16.88
C PRO A 182 -3.04 17.39 -18.35
N SER A 183 -3.95 17.65 -19.28
CA SER A 183 -3.62 17.61 -20.70
C SER A 183 -2.53 18.66 -21.02
N ASN A 184 -1.40 18.20 -21.56
CA ASN A 184 -0.31 19.07 -22.08
C ASN A 184 -0.75 20.04 -23.20
N SER A 185 -2.02 20.08 -23.58
CA SER A 185 -2.60 20.99 -24.57
C SER A 185 -3.00 22.37 -24.02
N LEU A 186 -3.00 22.60 -22.70
CA LEU A 186 -3.10 23.96 -22.17
C LEU A 186 -1.71 24.58 -22.19
N ALA A 187 -1.33 25.01 -23.39
CA ALA A 187 -0.29 26.00 -23.58
C ALA A 187 -0.48 27.14 -22.56
N ARG A 188 0.58 27.40 -21.78
CA ARG A 188 0.96 28.71 -21.25
C ARG A 188 -0.18 29.73 -21.25
N ASP A 189 -1.12 29.60 -20.31
CA ASP A 189 -1.92 30.75 -19.92
C ASP A 189 -1.70 30.97 -18.43
N HIS A 190 -1.14 32.14 -18.14
CA HIS A 190 -0.77 32.60 -16.82
C HIS A 190 -2.03 32.88 -15.99
N LEU A 191 -2.70 31.85 -15.51
CA LEU A 191 -3.72 31.98 -14.47
C LEU A 191 -3.57 30.83 -13.48
N HIS A 192 -2.81 31.15 -12.43
CA HIS A 192 -2.77 30.42 -11.18
C HIS A 192 -4.19 30.10 -10.70
N ARG A 193 -4.48 28.81 -10.55
CA ARG A 193 -5.17 28.22 -9.39
C ARG A 193 -5.07 26.69 -9.50
N SER A 194 -4.36 26.09 -8.57
CA SER A 194 -4.52 24.67 -8.25
C SER A 194 -5.99 24.43 -7.91
N PRO A 195 -6.69 23.44 -8.52
CA PRO A 195 -8.03 23.12 -8.07
C PRO A 195 -7.91 22.24 -6.83
N SER A 196 -7.71 22.87 -5.67
CA SER A 196 -7.95 22.28 -4.35
C SER A 196 -9.44 22.32 -3.97
N PHE A 197 -10.33 22.49 -4.96
CA PHE A 197 -11.78 22.52 -4.77
C PHE A 197 -12.38 21.29 -5.44
N PRO A 198 -13.31 20.56 -4.80
CA PRO A 198 -14.12 19.60 -5.53
C PRO A 198 -14.93 20.42 -6.53
N LEU A 199 -14.58 20.31 -7.81
CA LEU A 199 -15.49 20.76 -8.85
C LEU A 199 -16.75 19.91 -8.67
N LEU A 200 -17.85 20.55 -8.25
CA LEU A 200 -19.18 19.97 -8.37
C LEU A 200 -19.30 19.48 -9.81
N LEU A 201 -19.42 18.16 -9.98
CA LEU A 201 -19.46 17.50 -11.28
C LEU A 201 -20.57 18.06 -12.20
N ASP A 202 -21.55 18.77 -11.63
CA ASP A 202 -22.70 19.33 -12.32
C ASP A 202 -22.39 20.62 -13.13
N GLU A 203 -21.21 21.25 -12.96
CA GLU A 203 -20.90 22.52 -13.64
C GLU A 203 -19.79 22.42 -14.71
N VAL A 204 -19.18 21.25 -14.92
CA VAL A 204 -18.16 21.07 -15.97
C VAL A 204 -18.85 20.60 -17.25
N PRO A 205 -18.76 21.34 -18.38
CA PRO A 205 -19.31 20.88 -19.65
C PRO A 205 -18.75 19.50 -19.99
N SER A 206 -19.61 18.55 -20.38
CA SER A 206 -19.24 17.17 -20.71
C SER A 206 -18.06 17.06 -21.69
N GLN A 207 -17.96 18.03 -22.60
CA GLN A 207 -16.90 18.17 -23.61
C GLN A 207 -15.49 18.42 -23.02
N VAL A 208 -15.37 18.95 -21.79
CA VAL A 208 -14.09 19.19 -21.11
C VAL A 208 -13.59 17.94 -20.38
N LEU A 209 -14.51 17.07 -19.92
CA LEU A 209 -14.16 15.80 -19.29
C LEU A 209 -13.66 14.77 -20.33
N GLU A 210 -14.18 14.80 -21.56
CA GLU A 210 -13.75 13.92 -22.66
C GLU A 210 -12.30 14.13 -23.13
N GLN A 211 -11.67 15.27 -22.81
CA GLN A 211 -10.33 15.60 -23.31
C GLN A 211 -9.19 15.21 -22.35
N ARG A 212 -9.49 14.72 -21.15
CA ARG A 212 -8.46 14.39 -20.16
C ARG A 212 -8.10 12.91 -20.22
N LYS A 213 -6.84 12.62 -20.56
CA LYS A 213 -6.33 11.24 -20.53
C LYS A 213 -6.28 10.75 -19.07
N PRO A 214 -6.69 9.51 -18.78
CA PRO A 214 -6.55 8.96 -17.44
C PRO A 214 -5.07 8.92 -17.06
N PHE A 215 -4.76 9.27 -15.82
CA PHE A 215 -3.43 8.99 -15.27
C PHE A 215 -3.42 7.51 -14.87
N LEU A 216 -2.43 6.76 -15.34
CA LEU A 216 -2.37 5.31 -15.14
C LEU A 216 -1.50 4.97 -13.94
N SER A 217 -1.98 4.04 -13.13
CA SER A 217 -1.22 3.35 -12.07
C SER A 217 -1.27 1.85 -12.34
N PHE A 218 -0.24 1.11 -11.92
CA PHE A 218 -0.28 -0.35 -11.96
C PHE A 218 -0.85 -0.93 -10.67
N GLY A 219 -1.83 -1.82 -10.83
CA GLY A 219 -2.08 -2.88 -9.88
C GLY A 219 -1.22 -4.10 -10.20
N PHE A 220 -1.02 -4.97 -9.21
CA PHE A 220 -0.20 -6.16 -9.35
C PHE A 220 -0.96 -7.41 -8.91
N LYS A 221 -0.99 -8.42 -9.77
CA LYS A 221 -1.38 -9.78 -9.39
C LYS A 221 -0.11 -10.57 -9.08
N ILE A 222 0.11 -10.89 -7.80
CA ILE A 222 1.29 -11.61 -7.33
C ILE A 222 0.90 -13.06 -7.10
N SER A 223 1.40 -13.91 -7.99
CA SER A 223 0.98 -15.30 -8.11
C SER A 223 -0.55 -15.40 -8.16
N ASN A 224 -1.14 -16.56 -7.89
CA ASN A 224 -2.57 -16.66 -7.63
C ASN A 224 -2.89 -16.47 -6.14
N GLN A 225 -2.13 -15.61 -5.45
CA GLN A 225 -2.18 -15.45 -3.99
C GLN A 225 -2.67 -14.06 -3.58
N LEU A 226 -2.26 -13.03 -4.33
CA LEU A 226 -2.57 -11.63 -4.03
C LEU A 226 -2.98 -10.86 -5.28
N VAL A 227 -4.01 -10.03 -5.15
CA VAL A 227 -4.25 -8.88 -6.03
C VAL A 227 -4.06 -7.60 -5.22
N TYR A 228 -3.16 -6.73 -5.68
CA TYR A 228 -2.86 -5.44 -5.09
C TYR A 228 -3.34 -4.32 -6.01
N ILE A 229 -4.22 -3.46 -5.50
CA ILE A 229 -4.74 -2.29 -6.21
C ILE A 229 -4.71 -1.13 -5.22
N SER A 230 -3.72 -0.25 -5.35
CA SER A 230 -3.70 1.05 -4.68
C SER A 230 -3.99 2.16 -5.69
N ASP A 231 -4.34 3.34 -5.17
CA ASP A 231 -4.37 4.59 -5.94
C ASP A 231 -5.21 4.45 -7.21
N ALA A 232 -6.49 4.08 -7.03
CA ALA A 232 -7.36 3.73 -8.14
C ALA A 232 -8.72 4.39 -8.02
N SER A 233 -9.16 5.05 -9.08
CA SER A 233 -10.49 5.64 -9.28
C SER A 233 -11.39 4.78 -10.19
N HIS A 234 -10.79 3.94 -11.03
CA HIS A 234 -11.50 3.05 -11.94
C HIS A 234 -10.61 1.90 -12.41
N ILE A 235 -11.18 0.73 -12.63
CA ILE A 235 -10.50 -0.45 -13.21
C ILE A 235 -11.07 -0.68 -14.61
N PRO A 236 -10.28 -0.47 -15.68
CA PRO A 236 -10.69 -0.76 -17.05
C PRO A 236 -11.15 -2.20 -17.24
N GLU A 237 -12.13 -2.43 -18.13
CA GLU A 237 -12.67 -3.77 -18.41
C GLU A 237 -11.59 -4.75 -18.86
N GLU A 238 -10.57 -4.26 -19.57
CA GLU A 238 -9.47 -5.08 -20.03
C GLU A 238 -8.58 -5.62 -18.89
N SER A 239 -8.48 -4.89 -17.78
CA SER A 239 -7.68 -5.27 -16.61
C SER A 239 -8.34 -6.40 -15.82
N TRP A 240 -9.66 -6.55 -15.92
CA TRP A 240 -10.38 -7.67 -15.29
C TRP A 240 -9.97 -9.04 -15.85
N ASN A 241 -9.45 -9.11 -17.08
CA ASN A 241 -8.91 -10.35 -17.65
C ASN A 241 -7.67 -10.88 -16.90
N VAL A 242 -6.96 -10.00 -16.18
CA VAL A 242 -5.84 -10.36 -15.31
C VAL A 242 -6.32 -10.61 -13.89
N ILE A 243 -7.15 -9.70 -13.36
CA ILE A 243 -7.64 -9.73 -11.98
C ILE A 243 -8.45 -11.00 -11.74
N SER A 244 -9.46 -11.27 -12.57
CA SER A 244 -10.36 -12.40 -12.36
C SER A 244 -9.62 -13.75 -12.41
N PRO A 245 -9.92 -14.68 -11.50
CA PRO A 245 -9.35 -16.01 -11.55
C PRO A 245 -9.82 -16.72 -12.83
N LYS A 246 -8.88 -17.31 -13.58
CA LYS A 246 -9.15 -18.05 -14.84
C LYS A 246 -9.69 -19.47 -14.60
N THR A 247 -9.58 -19.97 -13.37
CA THR A 247 -10.04 -21.29 -12.93
C THR A 247 -11.00 -21.12 -11.75
N SER A 248 -11.69 -22.20 -11.33
CA SER A 248 -12.65 -22.24 -10.21
C SER A 248 -12.05 -21.97 -8.81
N GLY A 249 -10.95 -21.24 -8.73
CA GLY A 249 -10.31 -20.84 -7.48
C GLY A 249 -10.66 -19.39 -7.13
N HIS A 250 -10.64 -19.10 -5.83
CA HIS A 250 -10.76 -17.73 -5.33
C HIS A 250 -9.36 -17.13 -5.13
N ILE A 251 -9.24 -15.81 -5.27
CA ILE A 251 -8.01 -15.10 -4.89
C ILE A 251 -7.95 -15.07 -3.36
N PRO A 252 -6.88 -15.55 -2.71
CA PRO A 252 -6.81 -15.55 -1.25
C PRO A 252 -6.88 -14.14 -0.66
N VAL A 253 -6.02 -13.23 -1.14
CA VAL A 253 -5.91 -11.88 -0.59
C VAL A 253 -6.12 -10.82 -1.67
N CYS A 254 -6.95 -9.83 -1.37
CA CYS A 254 -7.05 -8.59 -2.14
C CYS A 254 -6.64 -7.41 -1.24
N VAL A 255 -5.76 -6.55 -1.73
CA VAL A 255 -5.48 -5.24 -1.16
C VAL A 255 -6.08 -4.19 -2.08
N LEU A 256 -6.89 -3.28 -1.54
CA LEU A 256 -7.73 -2.41 -2.35
C LEU A 256 -7.78 -0.98 -1.82
N ASP A 257 -7.62 -0.02 -2.73
CA ASP A 257 -7.75 1.40 -2.47
C ASP A 257 -9.13 1.77 -1.90
N CYS A 258 -9.12 2.59 -0.85
CA CYS A 258 -10.30 3.20 -0.24
C CYS A 258 -9.86 4.47 0.50
N LEU A 259 -10.00 5.63 -0.16
CA LEU A 259 -9.57 6.89 0.42
C LEU A 259 -10.48 7.36 1.55
N GLN A 260 -11.78 7.40 1.28
CA GLN A 260 -12.79 8.00 2.17
C GLN A 260 -14.20 7.49 1.84
N LEU A 261 -15.21 8.01 2.54
CA LEU A 261 -16.62 7.66 2.32
C LEU A 261 -17.24 8.42 1.14
N GLU A 262 -16.85 9.68 0.98
CA GLU A 262 -17.31 10.57 -0.08
C GLU A 262 -16.53 10.37 -1.41
N PRO A 263 -17.13 10.72 -2.57
CA PRO A 263 -16.45 10.65 -3.85
C PRO A 263 -15.11 11.40 -3.89
N HIS A 264 -14.14 10.83 -4.61
CA HIS A 264 -12.86 11.47 -4.91
C HIS A 264 -12.52 11.28 -6.38
N THR A 265 -11.76 12.21 -6.96
CA THR A 265 -11.44 12.21 -8.40
C THR A 265 -10.43 11.14 -8.80
N SER A 266 -9.48 10.82 -7.91
CA SER A 266 -8.38 9.89 -8.18
C SER A 266 -8.39 8.59 -7.37
N HIS A 267 -9.34 8.42 -6.46
CA HIS A 267 -9.41 7.26 -5.56
C HIS A 267 -10.82 6.72 -5.43
N PHE A 268 -10.92 5.45 -5.04
CA PHE A 268 -12.18 4.83 -4.69
C PHE A 268 -12.65 5.37 -3.35
N ARG A 269 -13.96 5.62 -3.29
CA ARG A 269 -14.68 5.70 -2.02
C ARG A 269 -15.07 4.30 -1.55
N LEU A 270 -15.36 4.14 -0.26
CA LEU A 270 -15.70 2.84 0.34
C LEU A 270 -16.77 2.06 -0.44
N ALA A 271 -17.84 2.71 -0.90
CA ALA A 271 -18.89 2.06 -1.68
C ALA A 271 -18.40 1.44 -3.00
N GLN A 272 -17.46 2.13 -3.68
CA GLN A 272 -16.83 1.63 -4.90
C GLN A 272 -15.87 0.48 -4.56
N SER A 273 -15.08 0.61 -3.50
CA SER A 273 -14.17 -0.45 -3.03
C SER A 273 -14.95 -1.72 -2.67
N VAL A 274 -16.11 -1.62 -2.01
CA VAL A 274 -16.98 -2.78 -1.73
C VAL A 274 -17.49 -3.42 -3.03
N SER A 275 -17.89 -2.62 -4.02
CA SER A 275 -18.38 -3.13 -5.31
C SER A 275 -17.28 -3.87 -6.08
N VAL A 276 -16.07 -3.32 -6.09
CA VAL A 276 -14.87 -3.96 -6.65
C VAL A 276 -14.52 -5.24 -5.90
N ALA A 277 -14.52 -5.22 -4.57
CA ALA A 277 -14.24 -6.39 -3.74
C ALA A 277 -15.23 -7.53 -3.96
N ARG A 278 -16.53 -7.22 -4.15
CA ARG A 278 -17.54 -8.21 -4.54
C ARG A 278 -17.22 -8.85 -5.89
N ARG A 279 -16.80 -8.06 -6.88
CA ARG A 279 -16.44 -8.57 -8.22
C ARG A 279 -15.16 -9.41 -8.19
N ILE A 280 -14.18 -9.05 -7.37
CA ILE A 280 -12.94 -9.83 -7.19
C ILE A 280 -13.22 -11.14 -6.45
N CYS A 281 -14.14 -11.11 -5.48
CA CYS A 281 -14.54 -12.28 -4.68
C CYS A 281 -13.33 -12.97 -4.00
N ALA A 282 -12.44 -12.17 -3.41
CA ALA A 282 -11.30 -12.67 -2.65
C ALA A 282 -11.73 -13.24 -1.30
N THR A 283 -10.94 -14.18 -0.75
CA THR A 283 -11.19 -14.75 0.59
C THR A 283 -11.11 -13.68 1.67
N ARG A 284 -10.09 -12.81 1.61
CA ARG A 284 -9.97 -11.63 2.46
C ARG A 284 -9.62 -10.39 1.63
N THR A 285 -10.41 -9.33 1.78
CA THR A 285 -10.09 -8.01 1.23
C THR A 285 -9.63 -7.06 2.34
N TYR A 286 -8.44 -6.49 2.19
CA TYR A 286 -7.91 -5.45 3.07
C TYR A 286 -7.94 -4.12 2.34
N LEU A 287 -8.61 -3.13 2.93
CA LEU A 287 -8.67 -1.79 2.41
C LEU A 287 -7.40 -1.01 2.80
N THR A 288 -6.93 -0.09 1.96
CA THR A 288 -5.78 0.77 2.25
C THR A 288 -6.00 2.19 1.71
N GLY A 289 -5.25 3.17 2.22
CA GLY A 289 -5.30 4.54 1.75
C GLY A 289 -6.23 5.46 2.49
N PHE A 290 -6.56 5.14 3.73
CA PHE A 290 -7.57 5.90 4.47
C PHE A 290 -7.05 7.29 4.82
N CYS A 291 -7.88 8.30 4.58
CA CYS A 291 -7.71 9.61 5.18
C CYS A 291 -8.25 9.65 6.60
N HIS A 292 -8.09 10.79 7.29
CA HIS A 292 -8.56 10.98 8.66
C HIS A 292 -10.09 11.12 8.84
N ALA A 293 -10.91 10.95 7.79
CA ALA A 293 -12.35 11.22 7.83
C ALA A 293 -13.14 10.23 8.71
N ALA A 294 -12.64 9.01 8.86
CA ALA A 294 -13.21 7.98 9.74
C ALA A 294 -12.09 7.25 10.47
N THR A 295 -12.36 6.82 11.70
CA THR A 295 -11.37 6.08 12.50
C THR A 295 -11.21 4.65 12.00
N HIS A 296 -10.12 3.99 12.41
CA HIS A 296 -9.90 2.58 12.06
C HIS A 296 -11.06 1.70 12.56
N GLU A 297 -11.54 1.91 13.79
CA GLU A 297 -12.66 1.17 14.36
C GLU A 297 -13.96 1.41 13.56
N GLU A 298 -14.20 2.63 13.07
CA GLU A 298 -15.35 2.91 12.21
C GLU A 298 -15.27 2.12 10.89
N TYR A 299 -14.09 2.03 10.26
CA TYR A 299 -13.89 1.18 9.08
C TYR A 299 -14.07 -0.31 9.38
N VAL A 300 -13.69 -0.78 10.58
CA VAL A 300 -13.98 -2.14 11.03
C VAL A 300 -15.49 -2.36 11.13
N SER A 301 -16.24 -1.47 11.81
CA SER A 301 -17.70 -1.54 11.92
C SER A 301 -18.37 -1.53 10.54
N MET A 302 -17.95 -0.65 9.64
CA MET A 302 -18.46 -0.60 8.26
C MET A 302 -18.19 -1.91 7.49
N GLY A 303 -16.99 -2.47 7.61
CA GLY A 303 -16.66 -3.76 7.01
C GLY A 303 -17.42 -4.93 7.61
N GLU A 304 -17.72 -4.90 8.92
CA GLU A 304 -18.56 -5.87 9.61
C GLU A 304 -20.01 -5.84 9.09
N ILE A 305 -20.56 -4.65 8.89
CA ILE A 305 -21.89 -4.45 8.29
C ILE A 305 -21.95 -5.03 6.87
N VAL A 306 -20.96 -4.74 6.03
CA VAL A 306 -20.85 -5.31 4.68
C VAL A 306 -20.72 -6.84 4.73
N GLY A 307 -20.04 -7.35 5.76
CA GLY A 307 -19.93 -8.77 6.10
C GLY A 307 -21.19 -9.39 6.71
N GLY A 308 -22.30 -8.66 6.82
CA GLY A 308 -23.58 -9.16 7.33
C GLY A 308 -23.68 -9.24 8.86
N ALA A 309 -22.75 -8.65 9.61
CA ALA A 309 -22.79 -8.68 11.07
C ALA A 309 -23.92 -7.80 11.63
N LEU A 310 -24.70 -8.33 12.58
CA LEU A 310 -25.77 -7.61 13.27
C LEU A 310 -25.23 -6.59 14.29
N LYS A 311 -24.04 -6.82 14.85
CA LYS A 311 -23.46 -6.00 15.93
C LYS A 311 -23.19 -4.56 15.50
N GLY A 312 -22.74 -4.34 14.26
CA GLY A 312 -22.49 -3.00 13.72
C GLY A 312 -23.74 -2.18 13.40
N GLN A 313 -24.94 -2.78 13.40
CA GLN A 313 -26.17 -2.05 13.06
C GLN A 313 -26.55 -0.99 14.11
N GLY A 314 -26.08 -1.12 15.35
CA GLY A 314 -26.30 -0.13 16.41
C GLY A 314 -25.63 1.23 16.11
N GLU A 315 -24.57 1.23 15.31
CA GLU A 315 -23.80 2.42 14.92
C GLU A 315 -24.21 2.97 13.55
N MET A 316 -25.11 2.28 12.84
CA MET A 316 -25.51 2.59 11.47
C MET A 316 -25.98 4.03 11.30
N ALA A 317 -26.74 4.58 12.25
CA ALA A 317 -27.22 5.97 12.17
C ALA A 317 -26.06 6.98 12.21
N ALA A 318 -25.04 6.74 13.04
CA ALA A 318 -23.86 7.61 13.13
C ALA A 318 -22.97 7.48 11.89
N LEU A 319 -22.77 6.24 11.40
CA LEU A 319 -22.00 5.99 10.18
C LEU A 319 -22.68 6.60 8.95
N ASN A 320 -24.00 6.46 8.83
CA ASN A 320 -24.77 7.07 7.74
C ASN A 320 -24.68 8.60 7.77
N ALA A 321 -24.68 9.21 8.96
CA ALA A 321 -24.48 10.65 9.12
C ALA A 321 -23.09 11.13 8.66
N LYS A 322 -22.09 10.23 8.64
CA LYS A 322 -20.74 10.45 8.09
C LYS A 322 -20.60 10.14 6.60
N GLY A 323 -21.70 9.78 5.92
CA GLY A 323 -21.68 9.45 4.49
C GLY A 323 -21.51 7.96 4.17
N PHE A 324 -21.58 7.07 5.16
CA PHE A 324 -21.59 5.62 4.89
C PHE A 324 -22.86 5.25 4.11
N SER A 325 -22.67 4.74 2.91
CA SER A 325 -23.75 4.22 2.08
C SER A 325 -23.19 3.20 1.09
N VAL A 326 -23.66 1.96 1.19
CA VAL A 326 -23.21 0.85 0.35
C VAL A 326 -24.43 0.11 -0.17
N GLU A 327 -24.42 -0.23 -1.46
CA GLU A 327 -25.50 -1.01 -2.06
C GLU A 327 -25.61 -2.40 -1.43
N LYS A 328 -26.85 -2.85 -1.25
CA LYS A 328 -27.11 -4.22 -0.81
C LYS A 328 -26.61 -5.18 -1.89
N GLY A 329 -25.89 -6.21 -1.48
CA GLY A 329 -25.34 -7.22 -2.38
C GLY A 329 -24.75 -8.37 -1.59
N ASP A 330 -23.91 -9.16 -2.25
CA ASP A 330 -23.28 -10.32 -1.62
C ASP A 330 -22.46 -9.92 -0.39
N VAL A 331 -22.53 -10.79 0.62
CA VAL A 331 -21.76 -10.69 1.85
C VAL A 331 -20.31 -11.07 1.54
N ILE A 332 -19.39 -10.18 1.89
CA ILE A 332 -17.95 -10.37 1.67
C ILE A 332 -17.18 -10.05 2.94
N TRP A 333 -16.01 -10.67 3.10
CA TRP A 333 -15.07 -10.28 4.16
C TRP A 333 -14.20 -9.12 3.69
N ILE A 334 -14.31 -7.98 4.38
CA ILE A 334 -13.57 -6.76 4.07
C ILE A 334 -13.21 -6.01 5.35
N ARG A 335 -11.94 -5.67 5.55
CA ARG A 335 -11.47 -4.93 6.75
C ARG A 335 -10.45 -3.87 6.37
N PRO A 336 -10.30 -2.79 7.17
CA PRO A 336 -9.18 -1.89 6.98
C PRO A 336 -7.85 -2.60 7.25
N ALA A 337 -6.82 -2.31 6.48
CA ALA A 337 -5.46 -2.62 6.87
C ALA A 337 -4.97 -1.63 7.94
N HIS A 338 -3.85 -1.95 8.57
CA HIS A 338 -3.08 -1.02 9.38
C HIS A 338 -1.58 -1.33 9.21
N ASP A 339 -0.74 -0.39 9.58
CA ASP A 339 0.71 -0.54 9.51
C ASP A 339 1.15 -1.68 10.44
N GLY A 340 2.08 -2.51 9.94
CA GLY A 340 2.51 -3.73 10.59
C GLY A 340 1.54 -4.91 10.45
N LEU A 341 0.37 -4.77 9.82
CA LEU A 341 -0.52 -5.92 9.66
C LEU A 341 0.20 -7.06 8.93
N ARG A 342 0.29 -8.23 9.55
CA ARG A 342 0.84 -9.44 8.93
C ARG A 342 -0.27 -10.40 8.50
N VAL A 343 -0.27 -10.77 7.23
CA VAL A 343 -1.20 -11.72 6.62
C VAL A 343 -0.40 -12.90 6.06
N THR A 344 -0.77 -14.12 6.43
CA THR A 344 -0.17 -15.34 5.90
C THR A 344 -1.19 -16.11 5.08
N VAL A 345 -0.76 -16.58 3.91
CA VAL A 345 -1.53 -17.49 3.06
C VAL A 345 -0.78 -18.80 2.95
N ASP A 346 -1.42 -19.88 3.39
CA ASP A 346 -0.86 -21.24 3.38
C ASP A 346 -1.93 -22.20 2.84
N ASP A 347 -1.62 -22.91 1.75
CA ASP A 347 -2.56 -23.78 1.02
C ASP A 347 -3.94 -23.15 0.76
N GLY A 348 -3.96 -21.85 0.43
CA GLY A 348 -5.18 -21.08 0.15
C GLY A 348 -5.94 -20.63 1.41
N VAL A 349 -5.49 -21.01 2.61
CA VAL A 349 -6.03 -20.53 3.88
C VAL A 349 -5.37 -19.21 4.26
N VAL A 350 -6.17 -18.19 4.55
CA VAL A 350 -5.70 -16.85 4.93
C VAL A 350 -5.82 -16.63 6.43
N TRP A 351 -4.72 -16.21 7.04
CA TRP A 351 -4.60 -15.88 8.46
C TRP A 351 -4.04 -14.46 8.62
N ASP A 352 -4.55 -13.71 9.59
CA ASP A 352 -3.92 -12.47 10.05
C ASP A 352 -4.00 -12.37 11.57
N GLU A 353 -3.12 -11.56 12.15
CA GLU A 353 -2.94 -11.45 13.61
C GLU A 353 -3.98 -10.53 14.29
N THR A 354 -4.66 -9.69 13.54
CA THR A 354 -5.53 -8.62 14.06
C THR A 354 -7.00 -9.04 14.11
N TYR A 355 -7.51 -9.54 13.00
CA TYR A 355 -8.90 -9.96 12.80
C TYR A 355 -9.05 -11.47 12.90
N LEU A 356 -8.40 -12.07 13.91
CA LEU A 356 -8.43 -13.51 14.17
C LEU A 356 -9.85 -14.08 14.00
N ASN A 357 -9.95 -15.21 13.29
CA ASN A 357 -11.22 -15.88 12.98
C ASN A 357 -12.14 -15.91 14.21
N GLN A 358 -13.23 -15.13 14.18
CA GLN A 358 -14.33 -15.27 15.16
C GLN A 358 -14.96 -16.68 15.14
N SER A 359 -14.58 -17.53 14.18
CA SER A 359 -15.02 -18.92 14.02
C SER A 359 -14.08 -20.01 14.55
N PHE A 360 -12.93 -19.71 15.18
CA PHE A 360 -12.08 -20.76 15.78
C PHE A 360 -11.43 -20.34 17.10
N GLN A 361 -12.11 -20.61 18.22
CA GLN A 361 -11.49 -20.67 19.55
C GLN A 361 -10.68 -21.97 19.69
N GLY A 362 -9.57 -22.08 18.96
CA GLY A 362 -8.58 -23.14 19.13
C GLY A 362 -7.25 -22.51 19.52
N LYS A 363 -6.77 -22.75 20.75
CA LYS A 363 -5.46 -22.30 21.22
C LYS A 363 -4.36 -22.82 20.29
N VAL A 364 -3.84 -21.99 19.40
CA VAL A 364 -2.58 -22.27 18.71
C VAL A 364 -1.45 -21.82 19.62
N ASN A 365 -0.62 -22.79 20.02
CA ASN A 365 0.51 -22.61 20.91
C ASN A 365 1.66 -22.00 20.10
N TRP A 366 2.02 -20.73 20.36
CA TRP A 366 3.18 -20.05 19.77
C TRP A 366 4.50 -20.59 20.34
N ARG A 367 4.78 -21.88 20.13
CA ARG A 367 6.07 -22.49 20.49
C ARG A 367 6.66 -23.17 19.26
N GLY A 368 7.65 -22.50 18.67
CA GLY A 368 8.74 -23.20 17.98
C GLY A 368 9.00 -22.79 16.53
N TRP A 369 9.47 -21.56 16.30
CA TRP A 369 10.30 -21.25 15.13
C TRP A 369 11.46 -20.34 15.57
N HIS A 370 12.45 -20.95 16.24
CA HIS A 370 13.73 -20.33 16.54
C HIS A 370 14.84 -21.37 16.40
N PRO A 371 15.46 -21.53 15.22
CA PRO A 371 16.63 -22.39 15.09
C PRO A 371 17.88 -21.61 14.68
N TYR A 372 18.20 -20.46 15.30
CA TYR A 372 19.54 -19.82 15.09
C TYR A 372 20.13 -19.07 16.30
N PHE A 373 19.63 -19.30 17.52
CA PHE A 373 20.33 -18.89 18.74
C PHE A 373 20.41 -20.05 19.75
N LYS A 374 21.10 -21.12 19.35
CA LYS A 374 21.65 -22.11 20.28
C LYS A 374 23.01 -22.58 19.76
N ASN A 375 24.01 -21.71 19.84
CA ASN A 375 25.40 -22.05 20.18
C ASN A 375 26.31 -20.84 19.97
N SER A 376 26.56 -20.08 21.03
CA SER A 376 27.85 -19.43 21.24
C SER A 376 28.06 -19.23 22.74
N SER A 377 28.66 -20.23 23.37
CA SER A 377 29.28 -20.11 24.69
C SER A 377 30.48 -19.15 24.60
N SER A 378 30.24 -17.83 24.65
CA SER A 378 31.32 -16.83 24.77
C SER A 378 30.92 -15.48 25.36
N TRP A 379 29.70 -15.29 25.88
CA TRP A 379 29.30 -14.04 26.57
C TRP A 379 29.35 -14.15 28.11
N LYS A 380 30.51 -14.59 28.62
CA LYS A 380 30.90 -14.41 30.03
C LYS A 380 32.36 -13.95 30.10
N ARG A 381 32.61 -12.70 29.73
CA ARG A 381 33.75 -11.87 30.16
C ARG A 381 33.50 -10.46 29.65
N PHE A 382 33.75 -9.47 30.50
CA PHE A 382 33.54 -8.03 30.31
C PHE A 382 32.15 -7.46 30.65
N ALA A 383 31.68 -7.82 31.85
CA ALA A 383 30.93 -6.89 32.71
C ALA A 383 31.64 -6.85 34.07
N THR A 384 32.83 -6.24 34.12
CA THR A 384 33.52 -5.84 35.36
C THR A 384 34.51 -4.72 35.05
N MET A 385 34.01 -3.48 35.02
CA MET A 385 34.73 -2.31 35.52
C MET A 385 33.74 -1.13 35.51
N LEU A 386 33.01 -1.02 36.62
CA LEU A 386 32.58 0.27 37.13
C LEU A 386 33.81 0.91 37.78
N PHE A 387 34.36 1.93 37.13
CA PHE A 387 34.80 3.20 37.69
C PHE A 387 34.97 4.20 36.55
#